data_AF-A0A7J4HLN3-F1
#
_entry.id   AF-A0A7J4HLN3-F1
#
_cell.length_a   1.000
_cell.length_b   1.000
_cell.length_c   1.000
_cell.angle_alpha   90.00
_cell.angle_beta   90.00
_cell.angle_gamma   90.00
#
_symmetry.space_group_name_H-M   'P 1'
#
loop_
_entity.id
_entity.type
_entity.pdbx_description
1 polymer ?
#
loop_
_entity_poly.entity_id
_entity_poly.type
_entity_poly.pdbx_seq_one_letter_code
_entity_poly.pdbx_strand_id
1 'polypeptide(L)'
;MNEHSKEGGNHMDTEITTTVEIADSTGHTTCQMTKPETLQKVSQSPGAWVFAGGQMVQSQQLETADWGTIGTVRIVPGLVGGQ
;
A
#
# COMPACT_ATOMS: atom_id res chain seq x y z
N MET A 1 -0.83 29.32 25.31
CA MET A 1 -0.15 28.07 24.92
C MET A 1 -0.19 28.01 23.40
N ASN A 2 0.91 28.29 22.72
CA ASN A 2 0.98 28.17 21.25
C ASN A 2 1.94 27.04 20.94
N GLU A 3 1.38 25.88 20.65
CA GLU A 3 2.15 24.73 20.20
C GLU A 3 2.61 25.01 18.75
N HIS A 4 3.93 25.05 18.61
CA HIS A 4 4.64 25.39 17.39
C HIS A 4 4.48 24.24 16.39
N SER A 5 4.07 24.58 15.18
CA SER A 5 3.91 23.70 14.03
C SER A 5 5.16 22.85 13.76
N LYS A 6 4.99 21.52 13.70
CA LYS A 6 5.87 20.59 12.99
C LYS A 6 5.10 19.35 12.54
N GLU A 7 4.39 19.44 11.42
CA GLU A 7 4.03 18.27 10.61
C GLU A 7 4.15 18.63 9.12
N GLY A 8 5.39 18.92 8.71
CA GLY A 8 5.75 19.18 7.32
C GLY A 8 5.98 17.90 6.51
N GLY A 9 5.18 16.85 6.72
CA GLY A 9 5.32 15.58 6.02
C GLY A 9 4.27 14.57 6.44
N ASN A 10 3.03 14.72 5.96
CA ASN A 10 2.09 13.59 5.83
C ASN A 10 0.72 13.94 5.20
N HIS A 11 0.41 15.22 4.91
CA HIS A 11 -0.97 15.58 4.51
C HIS A 11 -1.31 15.20 3.05
N MET A 12 -0.34 15.12 2.14
CA MET A 12 -0.61 14.81 0.74
C MET A 12 -0.86 13.31 0.51
N ASP A 13 -0.19 12.43 1.25
CA ASP A 13 -0.29 10.97 1.05
C ASP A 13 -1.65 10.40 1.46
N THR A 14 -2.38 11.10 2.33
CA THR A 14 -3.74 10.72 2.75
C THR A 14 -4.81 11.12 1.74
N GLU A 15 -4.50 12.04 0.83
CA GLU A 15 -5.41 12.47 -0.25
C GLU A 15 -5.08 11.78 -1.59
N ILE A 16 -3.81 11.46 -1.83
CA ILE A 16 -3.39 10.73 -3.02
C ILE A 16 -3.90 9.29 -2.93
N THR A 17 -4.76 8.93 -3.88
CA THR A 17 -5.18 7.56 -4.10
C THR A 17 -4.36 6.94 -5.22
N THR A 18 -4.05 5.65 -5.06
CA THR A 18 -3.50 4.87 -6.15
C THR A 18 -4.33 3.63 -6.41
N THR A 19 -4.10 3.03 -7.57
CA THR A 19 -4.69 1.75 -7.93
C THR A 19 -4.02 0.65 -7.13
N VAL A 20 -4.81 -0.03 -6.30
CA VAL A 20 -4.40 -1.20 -5.52
C VAL A 20 -5.10 -2.43 -6.06
N GLU A 21 -4.32 -3.43 -6.44
CA GLU A 21 -4.81 -4.72 -6.89
C GLU A 21 -4.55 -5.76 -5.81
N ILE A 22 -5.59 -6.40 -5.32
CA ILE A 22 -5.52 -7.41 -4.28
C ILE A 22 -5.79 -8.75 -4.95
N ALA A 23 -4.78 -9.61 -5.05
CA ALA A 23 -4.97 -10.94 -5.59
C ALA A 23 -5.77 -11.80 -4.60
N ASP A 24 -6.70 -12.58 -5.15
CA ASP A 24 -7.56 -13.49 -4.40
C ASP A 24 -7.81 -14.77 -5.22
N SER A 25 -8.58 -15.72 -4.67
CA SER A 25 -8.86 -16.99 -5.34
C SER A 25 -9.65 -16.86 -6.65
N THR A 26 -10.26 -15.70 -6.91
CA THR A 26 -11.00 -15.40 -8.14
C THR A 26 -10.14 -14.70 -9.20
N GLY A 27 -8.90 -14.33 -8.85
CA GLY A 27 -7.94 -13.65 -9.70
C GLY A 27 -7.35 -12.45 -8.98
N HIS A 28 -8.05 -11.30 -9.06
CA HIS A 28 -7.73 -10.11 -8.29
C HIS A 28 -8.91 -9.14 -8.26
N THR A 29 -8.98 -8.35 -7.19
CA THR A 29 -9.87 -7.20 -7.06
C THR A 29 -9.05 -5.91 -7.20
N THR A 30 -9.56 -4.94 -7.97
CA THR A 30 -8.92 -3.62 -8.14
C THR A 30 -9.70 -2.54 -7.40
N CYS A 31 -9.03 -1.77 -6.56
CA CYS A 31 -9.60 -0.69 -5.76
C CYS A 31 -8.73 0.58 -5.87
N GLN A 32 -9.31 1.77 -5.66
CA GLN A 32 -8.52 2.97 -5.39
C GLN A 32 -8.38 3.12 -3.89
N MET A 33 -7.15 3.23 -3.39
CA MET A 33 -6.89 3.33 -1.96
C MET A 33 -5.80 4.37 -1.71
N THR A 34 -5.93 5.04 -0.56
CA THR A 34 -4.89 5.92 -0.03
C THR A 34 -3.73 5.10 0.54
N LYS A 35 -2.61 5.77 0.81
CA LYS A 35 -1.47 5.18 1.53
C LYS A 35 -1.87 4.47 2.82
N PRO A 36 -2.54 5.12 3.79
CA PRO A 36 -2.88 4.48 5.06
C PRO A 36 -3.84 3.28 4.90
N GLU A 37 -4.82 3.37 4.01
CA GLU A 37 -5.74 2.25 3.76
C GLU A 37 -5.01 1.03 3.18
N THR A 38 -4.05 1.26 2.29
CA THR A 38 -3.25 0.19 1.69
C THR A 38 -2.34 -0.46 2.72
N LEU A 39 -1.65 0.33 3.55
CA LEU A 39 -0.79 -0.18 4.62
C LEU A 39 -1.58 -0.97 5.66
N GLN A 40 -2.79 -0.52 5.98
CA GLN A 40 -3.72 -1.28 6.83
C GLN A 40 -4.04 -2.64 6.18
N LYS A 41 -4.31 -2.68 4.87
CA LYS A 41 -4.63 -3.92 4.14
C LYS A 41 -3.46 -4.91 4.12
N VAL A 42 -2.25 -4.40 3.93
CA VAL A 42 -1.00 -5.19 4.01
C VAL A 42 -0.82 -5.76 5.42
N SER A 43 -1.04 -4.95 6.45
CA SER A 43 -0.93 -5.39 7.86
C SER A 43 -1.95 -6.46 8.25
N GLN A 44 -3.15 -6.42 7.64
CA GLN A 44 -4.19 -7.45 7.79
C GLN A 44 -3.86 -8.76 7.05
N SER A 45 -2.85 -8.76 6.18
CA SER A 45 -2.46 -9.88 5.32
C SER A 45 -1.01 -10.30 5.60
N PRO A 46 -0.71 -10.85 6.80
CA PRO A 46 0.65 -11.22 7.16
C PRO A 46 1.21 -12.26 6.17
N GLY A 47 2.43 -12.02 5.68
CA GLY A 47 3.07 -12.86 4.68
C GLY A 47 2.65 -12.58 3.23
N ALA A 48 1.84 -11.55 2.98
CA ALA A 48 1.57 -11.07 1.63
C ALA A 48 2.82 -10.46 0.98
N TRP A 49 2.99 -10.69 -0.31
CA TRP A 49 3.94 -9.99 -1.16
C TRP A 49 3.32 -8.72 -1.69
N VAL A 50 4.01 -7.60 -1.50
CA VAL A 50 3.57 -6.29 -1.97
C VAL A 50 4.45 -5.90 -3.13
N PHE A 51 3.83 -5.45 -4.21
CA PHE A 51 4.52 -4.91 -5.37
C PHE A 51 4.11 -3.45 -5.54
N ALA A 52 5.06 -2.59 -5.83
CA ALA A 52 4.87 -1.18 -6.12
C ALA A 52 5.60 -0.86 -7.43
N GLY A 53 4.91 -0.33 -8.43
CA GLY A 53 5.51 -0.05 -9.74
C GLY A 53 6.11 -1.29 -10.42
N GLY A 54 5.58 -2.48 -10.11
CA GLY A 54 6.09 -3.76 -10.63
C GLY A 54 7.29 -4.35 -9.87
N GLN A 55 7.78 -3.70 -8.81
CA GLN A 55 8.85 -4.23 -7.97
C GLN A 55 8.32 -4.71 -6.63
N MET A 56 8.82 -5.85 -6.14
CA MET A 56 8.47 -6.33 -4.80
C MET A 56 9.10 -5.41 -3.73
N VAL A 57 8.29 -4.89 -2.83
CA VAL A 57 8.70 -3.98 -1.76
C VAL A 57 8.21 -4.50 -0.41
N GLN A 58 8.92 -4.15 0.66
CA GLN A 58 8.45 -4.40 2.02
C GLN A 58 7.47 -3.32 2.46
N SER A 59 6.67 -3.58 3.50
CA SER A 59 5.72 -2.61 4.04
C SER A 59 6.40 -1.29 4.43
N GLN A 60 7.57 -1.34 5.06
CA GLN A 60 8.33 -0.14 5.42
C GLN A 60 8.82 0.65 4.20
N GLN A 61 9.15 -0.03 3.10
CA GLN A 61 9.53 0.63 1.85
C GLN A 61 8.34 1.29 1.18
N LEU A 62 7.17 0.66 1.23
CA LEU A 62 5.90 1.21 0.75
C LEU A 62 5.50 2.47 1.54
N GLU A 63 5.78 2.51 2.85
CA GLU A 63 5.55 3.69 3.70
C GLU A 63 6.37 4.90 3.26
N THR A 64 7.58 4.67 2.75
CA THR A 64 8.49 5.74 2.28
C THR A 64 8.42 5.97 0.77
N ALA A 65 7.57 5.24 0.05
CA ALA A 65 7.44 5.36 -1.39
C ALA A 65 6.72 6.65 -1.78
N ASP A 66 6.97 7.13 -2.99
CA ASP A 66 6.31 8.32 -3.55
C ASP A 66 4.99 7.91 -4.20
N TRP A 67 3.87 8.14 -3.51
CA TRP A 67 2.54 7.72 -3.96
C TRP A 67 2.02 8.50 -5.18
N GLY A 68 2.61 9.65 -5.49
CA GLY A 68 2.32 10.40 -6.71
C GLY A 68 2.90 9.76 -7.97
N THR A 69 3.92 8.91 -7.82
CA THR A 69 4.66 8.29 -8.94
C THR A 69 4.73 6.76 -8.89
N ILE A 70 4.32 6.15 -7.77
CA ILE A 70 4.37 4.69 -7.53
C ILE A 70 3.59 3.86 -8.56
N GLY A 71 2.61 4.48 -9.23
CA GLY A 71 1.70 3.78 -10.13
C GLY A 71 0.89 2.73 -9.35
N THR A 72 0.69 1.55 -9.93
CA THR A 72 -0.12 0.50 -9.31
C THR A 72 0.62 -0.21 -8.17
N VAL A 73 -0.08 -0.39 -7.06
CA VAL A 73 0.33 -1.28 -5.96
C VAL A 73 -0.42 -2.60 -6.09
N ARG A 74 0.27 -3.73 -5.96
CA ARG A 74 -0.34 -5.07 -5.97
C ARG A 74 -0.04 -5.81 -4.68
N ILE A 75 -1.06 -6.25 -3.99
CA ILE A 75 -0.99 -7.08 -2.79
C ILE A 75 -1.32 -8.50 -3.20
N VAL A 76 -0.36 -9.41 -3.06
CA VAL A 76 -0.53 -10.83 -3.33
C VAL A 76 -0.46 -11.57 -2.01
N PRO A 77 -1.53 -12.20 -1.53
CA PRO A 77 -1.45 -13.04 -0.33
C PRO A 77 -0.38 -14.10 -0.57
N GLY A 78 0.39 -14.44 0.49
CA GLY A 78 1.46 -15.41 0.37
C GLY A 78 0.96 -16.67 -0.34
N LEU A 79 1.66 -17.10 -1.39
CA LEU A 79 1.30 -18.30 -2.13
C LEU A 79 1.38 -19.50 -1.18
N VAL A 80 0.26 -19.86 -0.57
CA VAL A 80 0.09 -21.20 -0.05
C VAL A 80 0.01 -22.10 -1.28
N GLY A 81 1.12 -22.77 -1.61
CA GLY A 81 1.12 -23.85 -2.59
C GLY A 81 -0.05 -24.77 -2.27
N GLY A 82 -0.84 -25.10 -3.30
CA GLY A 82 -2.18 -25.66 -3.20
C GLY A 82 -2.37 -26.74 -2.14
N GLN A 83 -3.55 -26.72 -1.52
CA GLN A 83 -4.06 -27.90 -0.80
C GLN A 83 -4.41 -29.02 -1.77
#